data_AF-A0A7X4C095-F1
#
_entry.id   AF-A0A7X4C095-F1
#
_cell.length_a   1.000
_cell.length_b   1.000
_cell.length_c   1.000
_cell.angle_alpha   90.00
_cell.angle_beta   90.00
_cell.angle_gamma   90.00
#
_symmetry.space_group_name_H-M   'P 1'
#
loop_
_entity.id
_entity.type
_entity.pdbx_description
1 polymer ?
#
loop_
_entity_poly.entity_id
_entity_poly.type
_entity_poly.pdbx_seq_one_letter_code
_entity_poly.pdbx_strand_id
1 'polypeptide(L)'
;MADLSGLDRKRLERMAAAGRELHEAARLLAETGGNPVSEVLRGQDPFEVWDHYPKGDVYDWQTHSQYYFHAHPPSENRFPEHGHFHTFLRPKGMPVGVRPAQVDGFAMPEDPNDALSHLVAISVDEDGRALRLFTTNRWVTGEIWYGARDVIRMLGLFDMSHAEPSRIADRWVTAMVALFRPQIEALLRERDTRIDLHARFRPGGDVYDDRELEVTSVLDISVDGQIAAVEEALAAA
;
A
#
# COMPACT_ATOMS: atom_id res chain seq x y z
N MET A 1 9.93 12.91 -8.84
CA MET A 1 10.67 12.09 -7.85
C MET A 1 10.68 12.85 -6.52
N ALA A 2 10.51 12.16 -5.40
CA ALA A 2 10.63 12.82 -4.09
C ALA A 2 12.07 13.27 -3.86
N ASP A 3 12.26 14.44 -3.25
CA ASP A 3 13.57 14.91 -2.82
C ASP A 3 14.07 14.04 -1.66
N LEU A 4 15.20 13.35 -1.87
CA LEU A 4 15.81 12.46 -0.89
C LEU A 4 16.93 13.13 -0.07
N SER A 5 17.31 14.37 -0.41
CA SER A 5 18.47 15.06 0.16
C SER A 5 18.37 15.36 1.66
N GLY A 6 17.16 15.35 2.21
CA GLY A 6 16.89 15.58 3.63
C GLY A 6 16.76 14.31 4.49
N LEU A 7 16.92 13.11 3.92
CA LEU A 7 16.75 11.85 4.66
C LEU A 7 18.03 11.47 5.39
N ASP A 8 17.88 10.95 6.62
CA ASP A 8 19.02 10.40 7.35
C ASP A 8 19.60 9.16 6.65
N ARG A 9 20.91 8.94 6.83
CA ARG A 9 21.63 7.81 6.24
C ARG A 9 20.98 6.46 6.54
N LYS A 10 20.48 6.26 7.77
CA LYS A 10 19.84 5.01 8.19
C LYS A 10 18.56 4.75 7.39
N ARG A 11 17.81 5.79 7.03
CA ARG A 11 16.61 5.71 6.19
C ARG A 11 16.97 5.39 4.75
N LEU A 12 18.01 6.04 4.20
CA LEU A 12 18.53 5.72 2.88
C LEU A 12 19.04 4.26 2.80
N GLU A 13 19.75 3.77 3.81
CA GLU A 13 20.22 2.37 3.88
C GLU A 13 19.06 1.37 3.89
N ARG A 14 17.96 1.66 4.60
CA ARG A 14 16.74 0.83 4.56
C ARG A 14 16.09 0.83 3.19
N MET A 15 16.00 1.99 2.54
CA MET A 15 15.47 2.09 1.17
C MET A 15 16.36 1.35 0.18
N ALA A 16 17.69 1.44 0.30
CA ALA A 16 18.64 0.72 -0.53
C ALA A 16 18.54 -0.80 -0.33
N ALA A 17 18.33 -1.26 0.90
CA ALA A 17 18.05 -2.66 1.18
C ALA A 17 16.76 -3.12 0.50
N ALA A 18 15.69 -2.34 0.61
CA ALA A 18 14.43 -2.63 -0.09
C ALA A 18 14.60 -2.68 -1.62
N GLY A 19 15.40 -1.78 -2.20
CA GLY A 19 15.75 -1.83 -3.62
C GLY A 19 16.41 -3.14 -4.04
N ARG A 20 17.38 -3.63 -3.26
CA ARG A 20 18.03 -4.93 -3.49
C ARG A 20 17.03 -6.10 -3.37
N GLU A 21 16.12 -6.03 -2.40
CA GLU A 21 15.07 -7.04 -2.21
C GLU A 21 14.12 -7.09 -3.42
N LEU A 22 13.75 -5.94 -4.00
CA LEU A 22 12.92 -5.90 -5.21
C LEU A 22 13.63 -6.47 -6.43
N HIS A 23 14.92 -6.17 -6.63
CA HIS A 23 15.71 -6.77 -7.69
C HIS A 23 15.82 -8.29 -7.52
N GLU A 24 16.05 -8.78 -6.30
CA GLU A 24 16.13 -10.21 -6.03
C GLU A 24 14.77 -10.90 -6.25
N ALA A 25 13.67 -10.29 -5.78
CA ALA A 25 12.32 -10.79 -6.04
C ALA A 25 12.05 -10.88 -7.56
N ALA A 26 12.36 -9.82 -8.31
CA ALA A 26 12.20 -9.80 -9.77
C ALA A 26 13.04 -10.89 -10.45
N ARG A 27 14.29 -11.10 -10.01
CA ARG A 27 15.17 -12.16 -10.53
C ARG A 27 14.59 -13.54 -10.29
N LEU A 28 14.16 -13.85 -9.06
CA LEU A 28 13.60 -15.14 -8.69
C LEU A 28 12.29 -15.43 -9.41
N LEU A 29 11.43 -14.43 -9.56
CA LEU A 29 10.17 -14.56 -10.30
C LEU A 29 10.43 -14.81 -11.79
N ALA A 30 11.40 -14.11 -12.39
CA ALA A 30 11.77 -14.30 -13.78
C ALA A 30 12.33 -15.71 -14.06
N GLU A 31 13.04 -16.34 -13.13
CA GLU A 31 13.53 -17.72 -13.25
C GLU A 31 12.38 -18.73 -13.42
N THR A 32 11.22 -18.45 -12.86
CA THR A 32 10.01 -19.28 -12.97
C THR A 32 9.00 -18.77 -13.99
N GLY A 33 9.31 -17.69 -14.73
CA GLY A 33 8.37 -17.02 -15.64
C GLY A 33 7.17 -16.40 -14.93
N GLY A 34 7.28 -16.12 -13.63
CA GLY A 34 6.25 -15.54 -12.80
C GLY A 34 6.45 -14.04 -12.55
N ASN A 35 5.50 -13.47 -11.82
CA ASN A 35 5.49 -12.11 -11.30
C ASN A 35 4.68 -12.07 -9.98
N PRO A 36 4.67 -10.95 -9.23
CA PRO A 36 3.99 -10.89 -7.93
C PRO A 36 2.49 -11.21 -8.00
N VAL A 37 1.80 -10.87 -9.10
CA VAL A 37 0.37 -11.18 -9.32
C VAL A 37 0.17 -12.68 -9.48
N SER A 38 0.96 -13.32 -10.35
CA SER A 38 0.87 -14.77 -10.59
C SER A 38 1.15 -15.60 -9.33
N GLU A 39 1.99 -15.10 -8.42
CA GLU A 39 2.25 -15.75 -7.14
C GLU A 39 1.04 -15.75 -6.21
N VAL A 40 0.29 -14.65 -6.14
CA VAL A 40 -0.91 -14.55 -5.28
C VAL A 40 -2.14 -15.20 -5.91
N LEU A 41 -2.18 -15.29 -7.24
CA LEU A 41 -3.23 -16.00 -7.98
C LEU A 41 -2.99 -17.50 -8.09
N ARG A 42 -1.81 -18.00 -7.70
CA ARG A 42 -1.47 -19.42 -7.79
C ARG A 42 -2.48 -20.27 -7.01
N GLY A 43 -3.20 -21.13 -7.72
CA GLY A 43 -4.21 -22.02 -7.13
C GLY A 43 -5.51 -21.33 -6.72
N GLN A 44 -5.78 -20.13 -7.25
CA GLN A 44 -6.97 -19.33 -6.94
C GLN A 44 -8.01 -19.33 -8.08
N ASP A 45 -8.05 -20.37 -8.91
CA ASP A 45 -8.95 -20.43 -10.07
C ASP A 45 -10.41 -20.76 -9.68
N PRO A 46 -11.41 -20.17 -10.38
CA PRO A 46 -11.26 -19.14 -11.43
C PRO A 46 -10.95 -17.75 -10.86
N PHE A 47 -10.25 -16.95 -11.67
CA PHE A 47 -10.07 -15.52 -11.40
C PHE A 47 -11.36 -14.73 -11.72
N GLU A 48 -11.82 -13.95 -10.75
CA GLU A 48 -13.00 -13.10 -10.82
C GLU A 48 -12.58 -11.67 -10.45
N VAL A 49 -12.99 -10.70 -11.24
CA VAL A 49 -12.76 -9.28 -10.93
C VAL A 49 -13.52 -8.88 -9.67
N TRP A 50 -13.04 -7.86 -8.95
CA TRP A 50 -13.52 -7.42 -7.62
C TRP A 50 -13.24 -8.38 -6.46
N ASP A 51 -12.97 -9.65 -6.73
CA ASP A 51 -12.60 -10.59 -5.68
C ASP A 51 -11.18 -10.33 -5.17
N HIS A 52 -10.98 -10.57 -3.88
CA HIS A 52 -9.67 -10.48 -3.25
C HIS A 52 -8.88 -11.77 -3.45
N TYR A 53 -7.57 -11.60 -3.67
CA TYR A 53 -6.62 -12.68 -3.85
C TYR A 53 -5.36 -12.54 -2.98
N PRO A 54 -4.89 -13.64 -2.37
CA PRO A 54 -5.57 -14.94 -2.29
C PRO A 54 -6.90 -14.81 -1.51
N LYS A 55 -7.78 -15.82 -1.64
CA LYS A 55 -9.04 -15.84 -0.88
C LYS A 55 -8.76 -15.76 0.62
N GLY A 56 -9.38 -14.79 1.29
CA GLY A 56 -9.19 -14.53 2.72
C GLY A 56 -8.07 -13.52 3.04
N ASP A 57 -7.49 -12.90 2.01
CA ASP A 57 -6.35 -11.98 2.09
C ASP A 57 -5.08 -12.64 2.63
N VAL A 58 -3.93 -11.99 2.52
CA VAL A 58 -2.71 -12.39 3.22
C VAL A 58 -2.63 -11.62 4.52
N TYR A 59 -2.56 -12.32 5.64
CA TYR A 59 -2.45 -11.72 6.96
C TYR A 59 -1.34 -12.36 7.78
N ASP A 60 -0.35 -11.56 8.16
CA ASP A 60 0.75 -11.97 9.01
C ASP A 60 0.39 -11.78 10.48
N TRP A 61 0.21 -12.88 11.22
CA TRP A 61 -0.13 -12.86 12.64
C TRP A 61 0.99 -12.33 13.55
N GLN A 62 2.24 -12.28 13.09
CA GLN A 62 3.36 -11.82 13.88
C GLN A 62 3.49 -10.30 13.85
N THR A 63 3.37 -9.70 12.66
CA THR A 63 3.51 -8.25 12.46
C THR A 63 2.15 -7.55 12.40
N HIS A 64 1.08 -8.31 12.24
CA HIS A 64 -0.28 -7.85 11.99
C HIS A 64 -0.42 -7.01 10.71
N SER A 65 0.50 -7.21 9.76
CA SER A 65 0.43 -6.66 8.41
C SER A 65 -0.52 -7.50 7.55
N GLN A 66 -1.23 -6.84 6.64
CA GLN A 66 -2.14 -7.51 5.72
C GLN A 66 -2.03 -6.91 4.33
N TYR A 67 -2.25 -7.71 3.30
CA TYR A 67 -2.51 -7.22 1.96
C TYR A 67 -3.46 -8.14 1.20
N TYR A 68 -4.05 -7.63 0.13
CA TYR A 68 -4.69 -8.44 -0.91
C TYR A 68 -4.44 -7.83 -2.29
N PHE A 69 -4.59 -8.63 -3.33
CA PHE A 69 -4.64 -8.20 -4.73
C PHE A 69 -6.07 -8.30 -5.25
N HIS A 70 -6.48 -7.35 -6.09
CA HIS A 70 -7.67 -7.49 -6.93
C HIS A 70 -7.48 -6.74 -8.26
N ALA A 71 -8.38 -7.00 -9.20
CA ALA A 71 -8.46 -6.24 -10.45
C ALA A 71 -9.90 -5.86 -10.74
N HIS A 72 -10.08 -4.82 -11.54
CA HIS A 72 -11.37 -4.33 -11.97
C HIS A 72 -11.55 -4.67 -13.47
N PRO A 73 -12.79 -4.69 -13.98
CA PRO A 73 -13.02 -4.68 -15.43
C PRO A 73 -12.27 -3.50 -16.08
N PRO A 74 -11.68 -3.67 -17.28
CA PRO A 74 -11.00 -2.56 -17.97
C PRO A 74 -11.86 -1.30 -18.18
N SER A 75 -13.19 -1.44 -18.24
CA SER A 75 -14.14 -0.33 -18.34
C SER A 75 -14.32 0.49 -17.06
N GLU A 76 -13.96 -0.07 -15.92
CA GLU A 76 -14.12 0.53 -14.59
C GLU A 76 -12.79 0.97 -13.98
N ASN A 77 -11.68 0.52 -14.56
CA ASN A 77 -10.34 0.98 -14.22
C ASN A 77 -10.22 2.51 -14.25
N ARG A 78 -9.77 3.07 -13.13
CA ARG A 78 -9.58 4.52 -13.02
C ARG A 78 -8.35 5.02 -13.76
N PHE A 79 -7.39 4.13 -13.93
CA PHE A 79 -6.18 4.32 -14.71
C PHE A 79 -5.86 3.02 -15.46
N PRO A 80 -5.03 3.06 -16.52
CA PRO A 80 -4.52 1.83 -17.13
C PRO A 80 -3.69 1.01 -16.12
N GLU A 81 -4.16 -0.18 -15.79
CA GLU A 81 -3.51 -1.17 -14.93
C GLU A 81 -4.11 -2.56 -15.17
N HIS A 82 -3.37 -3.59 -14.76
CA HIS A 82 -3.87 -4.97 -14.73
C HIS A 82 -4.61 -5.27 -13.42
N GLY A 83 -4.23 -4.60 -12.34
CA GLY A 83 -4.81 -4.71 -11.01
C GLY A 83 -3.91 -4.02 -9.99
N HIS A 84 -4.22 -4.18 -8.72
CA HIS A 84 -3.45 -3.56 -7.66
C HIS A 84 -3.52 -4.32 -6.34
N PHE A 85 -2.45 -4.14 -5.55
CA PHE A 85 -2.36 -4.62 -4.18
C PHE A 85 -2.82 -3.53 -3.24
N HIS A 86 -3.64 -3.84 -2.24
CA HIS A 86 -3.90 -2.97 -1.10
C HIS A 86 -3.12 -3.46 0.11
N THR A 87 -2.48 -2.54 0.84
CA THR A 87 -1.71 -2.87 2.04
C THR A 87 -2.34 -2.26 3.29
N PHE A 88 -2.26 -2.98 4.41
CA PHE A 88 -2.90 -2.61 5.66
C PHE A 88 -2.03 -2.96 6.86
N LEU A 89 -2.26 -2.26 7.96
CA LEU A 89 -1.79 -2.67 9.28
C LEU A 89 -2.98 -2.79 10.23
N ARG A 90 -3.04 -3.89 10.98
CA ARG A 90 -4.07 -4.12 11.99
C ARG A 90 -3.65 -3.61 13.37
N PRO A 91 -4.61 -3.26 14.26
CA PRO A 91 -4.35 -2.63 15.55
C PRO A 91 -3.33 -3.31 16.46
N LYS A 92 -3.25 -4.65 16.48
CA LYS A 92 -2.24 -5.35 17.29
C LYS A 92 -0.80 -5.12 16.82
N GLY A 93 -0.59 -4.71 15.56
CA GLY A 93 0.72 -4.31 15.02
C GLY A 93 0.95 -2.80 15.02
N MET A 94 -0.07 -2.00 15.35
CA MET A 94 0.05 -0.54 15.31
C MET A 94 0.95 0.00 16.43
N PRO A 95 1.64 1.13 16.21
CA PRO A 95 2.42 1.78 17.24
C PRO A 95 1.56 2.16 18.46
N VAL A 96 2.16 2.09 19.65
CA VAL A 96 1.50 2.56 20.89
C VAL A 96 1.02 4.00 20.75
N GLY A 97 -0.20 4.25 21.22
CA GLY A 97 -0.82 5.57 21.26
C GLY A 97 -1.52 6.00 19.96
N VAL A 98 -1.48 5.20 18.90
CA VAL A 98 -2.30 5.42 17.71
C VAL A 98 -3.77 5.17 18.05
N ARG A 99 -4.68 6.00 17.52
CA ARG A 99 -6.13 5.91 17.74
C ARG A 99 -6.90 6.19 16.45
N PRO A 100 -8.03 5.50 16.20
CA PRO A 100 -8.94 5.86 15.13
C PRO A 100 -9.36 7.32 15.20
N ALA A 101 -9.42 7.99 14.04
CA ALA A 101 -10.04 9.30 13.94
C ALA A 101 -11.55 9.17 14.18
N GLN A 102 -12.11 10.10 14.96
CA GLN A 102 -13.55 10.16 15.23
C GLN A 102 -14.23 10.91 14.09
N VAL A 103 -14.38 10.22 12.96
CA VAL A 103 -14.97 10.75 11.72
C VAL A 103 -16.43 10.37 11.60
N ASP A 104 -17.18 11.03 10.70
CA ASP A 104 -18.57 10.67 10.42
C ASP A 104 -18.70 9.20 10.01
N GLY A 105 -19.76 8.53 10.47
CA GLY A 105 -19.97 7.11 10.22
C GLY A 105 -18.99 6.17 10.96
N PHE A 106 -18.13 6.69 11.84
CA PHE A 106 -17.22 5.85 12.63
C PHE A 106 -17.99 4.86 13.53
N ALA A 107 -17.71 3.58 13.34
CA ALA A 107 -18.11 2.50 14.23
C ALA A 107 -16.92 1.57 14.43
N MET A 108 -16.69 1.14 15.67
CA MET A 108 -15.68 0.11 15.94
C MET A 108 -16.21 -1.26 15.51
N PRO A 109 -15.38 -2.09 14.84
CA PRO A 109 -15.73 -3.48 14.55
C PRO A 109 -15.84 -4.31 15.83
N GLU A 110 -16.50 -5.46 15.72
CA GLU A 110 -16.71 -6.39 16.84
C GLU A 110 -15.40 -6.93 17.41
N ASP A 111 -14.48 -7.39 16.54
CA ASP A 111 -13.08 -7.61 16.91
C ASP A 111 -12.34 -6.28 16.78
N PRO A 112 -11.82 -5.68 17.87
CA PRO A 112 -11.03 -4.46 17.78
C PRO A 112 -9.81 -4.58 16.86
N ASN A 113 -9.31 -5.79 16.58
CA ASN A 113 -8.22 -6.02 15.64
C ASN A 113 -8.65 -6.00 14.18
N ASP A 114 -9.96 -5.98 13.88
CA ASP A 114 -10.47 -5.70 12.54
C ASP A 114 -10.50 -4.19 12.24
N ALA A 115 -10.10 -3.32 13.17
CA ALA A 115 -9.99 -1.88 12.92
C ALA A 115 -8.72 -1.51 12.14
N LEU A 116 -8.49 -2.21 11.02
CA LEU A 116 -7.33 -2.06 10.14
C LEU A 116 -7.32 -0.70 9.43
N SER A 117 -6.12 -0.19 9.13
CA SER A 117 -5.92 1.02 8.33
C SER A 117 -5.23 0.69 7.02
N HIS A 118 -5.71 1.28 5.93
CA HIS A 118 -5.06 1.21 4.64
C HIS A 118 -3.80 2.09 4.62
N LEU A 119 -2.68 1.53 4.16
CA LEU A 119 -1.40 2.24 4.08
C LEU A 119 -1.23 2.85 2.69
N VAL A 120 -1.26 2.01 1.65
CA VAL A 120 -1.14 2.41 0.25
C VAL A 120 -1.58 1.27 -0.66
N ALA A 121 -2.08 1.62 -1.85
CA ALA A 121 -2.29 0.69 -2.94
C ALA A 121 -1.13 0.75 -3.95
N ILE A 122 -0.74 -0.40 -4.50
CA ILE A 122 0.35 -0.56 -5.47
C ILE A 122 -0.24 -1.13 -6.75
N SER A 123 -0.37 -0.32 -7.80
CA SER A 123 -0.85 -0.82 -9.09
C SER A 123 0.25 -1.42 -9.94
N VAL A 124 -0.15 -2.38 -10.79
CA VAL A 124 0.75 -3.14 -11.63
C VAL A 124 0.24 -3.27 -13.07
N ASP A 125 1.17 -3.46 -14.01
CA ASP A 125 0.85 -3.84 -15.39
C ASP A 125 0.62 -5.36 -15.55
N GLU A 126 0.35 -5.79 -16.78
CA GLU A 126 0.11 -7.21 -17.12
C GLU A 126 1.34 -8.10 -16.87
N ASP A 127 2.53 -7.52 -16.86
CA ASP A 127 3.79 -8.19 -16.54
C ASP A 127 4.08 -8.19 -15.02
N GLY A 128 3.22 -7.57 -14.21
CA GLY A 128 3.38 -7.44 -12.76
C GLY A 128 4.39 -6.36 -12.33
N ARG A 129 4.75 -5.42 -13.21
CA ARG A 129 5.61 -4.28 -12.87
C ARG A 129 4.81 -3.19 -12.18
N ALA A 130 5.35 -2.65 -11.09
CA ALA A 130 4.70 -1.55 -10.37
C ALA A 130 4.64 -0.26 -11.21
N LEU A 131 3.43 0.30 -11.36
CA LEU A 131 3.17 1.50 -12.16
C LEU A 131 3.00 2.74 -11.27
N ARG A 132 2.27 2.61 -10.17
CA ARG A 132 1.79 3.75 -9.39
C ARG A 132 1.47 3.35 -7.95
N LEU A 133 1.54 4.35 -7.09
CA LEU A 133 1.07 4.28 -5.70
C LEU A 133 -0.13 5.21 -5.54
N PHE A 134 -1.14 4.78 -4.81
CA PHE A 134 -2.29 5.64 -4.52
C PHE A 134 -2.92 5.33 -3.17
N THR A 135 -3.66 6.31 -2.65
CA THR A 135 -4.51 6.13 -1.48
C THR A 135 -5.96 6.26 -1.90
N THR A 136 -6.85 5.64 -1.14
CA THR A 136 -8.29 5.66 -1.40
C THR A 136 -9.03 6.39 -0.29
N ASN A 137 -10.33 6.54 -0.48
CA ASN A 137 -11.25 6.91 0.58
C ASN A 137 -11.69 5.67 1.37
N ARG A 138 -12.23 5.88 2.58
CA ARG A 138 -12.62 4.83 3.52
C ARG A 138 -13.57 3.82 2.90
N TRP A 139 -14.57 4.28 2.15
CA TRP A 139 -15.57 3.38 1.54
C TRP A 139 -15.00 2.38 0.55
N VAL A 140 -13.82 2.64 -0.02
CA VAL A 140 -13.21 1.77 -1.03
C VAL A 140 -12.70 0.47 -0.41
N THR A 141 -12.13 0.55 0.79
CA THR A 141 -11.49 -0.59 1.47
C THR A 141 -12.21 -1.01 2.74
N GLY A 142 -13.19 -0.22 3.20
CA GLY A 142 -13.85 -0.43 4.49
C GLY A 142 -12.92 -0.21 5.69
N GLU A 143 -11.79 0.49 5.50
CA GLU A 143 -10.83 0.72 6.58
C GLU A 143 -11.45 1.50 7.75
N ILE A 144 -10.80 1.42 8.91
CA ILE A 144 -11.00 2.44 9.94
C ILE A 144 -10.05 3.59 9.64
N TRP A 145 -10.59 4.82 9.66
CA TRP A 145 -9.79 5.99 9.33
C TRP A 145 -8.82 6.32 10.46
N TYR A 146 -7.52 6.35 10.14
CA TYR A 146 -6.48 6.93 10.99
C TYR A 146 -5.85 8.10 10.24
N GLY A 147 -5.61 9.20 10.94
CA GLY A 147 -4.98 10.38 10.33
C GLY A 147 -3.57 10.08 9.83
N ALA A 148 -3.13 10.80 8.80
CA ALA A 148 -1.86 10.61 8.11
C ALA A 148 -0.67 10.55 9.07
N ARG A 149 -0.67 11.39 10.12
CA ARG A 149 0.38 11.38 11.15
C ARG A 149 0.56 9.99 11.77
N ASP A 150 -0.53 9.29 12.06
CA ASP A 150 -0.48 7.97 12.68
C ASP A 150 -0.19 6.89 11.64
N VAL A 151 -0.79 6.96 10.44
CA VAL A 151 -0.50 6.00 9.35
C VAL A 151 0.98 6.05 8.94
N ILE A 152 1.60 7.23 8.90
CA ILE A 152 3.04 7.39 8.64
C ILE A 152 3.90 6.65 9.68
N ARG A 153 3.44 6.56 10.94
CA ARG A 153 4.14 5.78 11.99
C ARG A 153 3.96 4.27 11.78
N MET A 154 2.85 3.85 11.17
CA MET A 154 2.58 2.44 10.82
C MET A 154 3.51 1.94 9.72
N LEU A 155 3.91 2.78 8.76
CA LEU A 155 4.77 2.38 7.63
C LEU A 155 6.09 1.70 8.05
N GLY A 156 6.62 2.02 9.23
CA GLY A 156 7.83 1.39 9.75
C GLY A 156 7.64 0.01 10.38
N LEU A 157 6.39 -0.44 10.53
CA LEU A 157 5.99 -1.70 11.15
C LEU A 157 5.31 -2.65 10.16
N PHE A 158 5.03 -2.19 8.94
CA PHE A 158 4.53 -3.04 7.87
C PHE A 158 5.65 -3.97 7.39
N ASP A 159 5.42 -5.26 7.55
CA ASP A 159 6.33 -6.33 7.17
C ASP A 159 5.54 -7.62 6.97
N MET A 160 5.57 -8.18 5.77
CA MET A 160 5.01 -9.49 5.46
C MET A 160 6.14 -10.51 5.64
N SER A 161 6.21 -11.10 6.83
CA SER A 161 7.25 -12.05 7.21
C SER A 161 6.82 -13.52 7.06
N HIS A 162 5.62 -13.75 6.54
CA HIS A 162 5.03 -15.08 6.37
C HIS A 162 5.61 -15.84 5.16
N ALA A 163 5.33 -17.15 5.12
CA ALA A 163 5.81 -18.04 4.05
C ALA A 163 4.73 -18.37 3.00
N GLU A 164 3.45 -18.08 3.29
CA GLU A 164 2.30 -18.47 2.48
C GLU A 164 1.42 -17.24 2.14
N PRO A 165 0.83 -17.17 0.93
CA PRO A 165 0.93 -18.15 -0.15
C PRO A 165 2.24 -18.06 -0.95
N SER A 166 2.93 -16.92 -0.90
CA SER A 166 4.21 -16.73 -1.57
C SER A 166 5.11 -15.77 -0.82
N ARG A 167 6.18 -16.33 -0.26
CA ARG A 167 7.26 -15.56 0.37
C ARG A 167 7.88 -14.51 -0.56
N ILE A 168 7.86 -14.74 -1.88
CA ILE A 168 8.44 -13.78 -2.83
C ILE A 168 7.49 -12.58 -3.01
N ALA A 169 6.18 -12.81 -3.10
CA ALA A 169 5.18 -11.74 -3.13
C ALA A 169 5.21 -10.93 -1.82
N ASP A 170 5.29 -11.59 -0.66
CA ASP A 170 5.39 -10.96 0.66
C ASP A 170 6.59 -10.00 0.75
N ARG A 171 7.78 -10.50 0.36
CA ARG A 171 9.00 -9.69 0.31
C ARG A 171 8.86 -8.52 -0.68
N TRP A 172 8.26 -8.76 -1.84
CA TRP A 172 8.05 -7.73 -2.85
C TRP A 172 7.14 -6.60 -2.32
N VAL A 173 5.96 -6.92 -1.76
CA VAL A 173 5.04 -5.92 -1.21
C VAL A 173 5.69 -5.13 -0.06
N THR A 174 6.39 -5.83 0.84
CA THR A 174 7.12 -5.21 1.95
C THR A 174 8.19 -4.23 1.45
N ALA A 175 8.98 -4.66 0.46
CA ALA A 175 10.04 -3.85 -0.10
C ALA A 175 9.51 -2.65 -0.89
N MET A 176 8.36 -2.75 -1.56
CA MET A 176 7.69 -1.61 -2.21
C MET A 176 7.35 -0.50 -1.20
N VAL A 177 6.74 -0.87 -0.07
CA VAL A 177 6.39 0.09 0.99
C VAL A 177 7.66 0.74 1.59
N ALA A 178 8.73 -0.05 1.78
CA ALA A 178 9.98 0.46 2.32
C ALA A 178 10.75 1.38 1.36
N LEU A 179 10.84 1.02 0.07
CA LEU A 179 11.56 1.77 -0.96
C LEU A 179 10.91 3.14 -1.21
N PHE A 180 9.59 3.18 -1.31
CA PHE A 180 8.82 4.38 -1.62
C PHE A 180 8.30 5.10 -0.38
N ARG A 181 8.81 4.80 0.81
CA ARG A 181 8.31 5.37 2.06
C ARG A 181 8.15 6.90 2.04
N PRO A 182 9.12 7.72 1.60
CA PRO A 182 8.94 9.18 1.52
C PRO A 182 7.75 9.61 0.65
N GLN A 183 7.52 8.93 -0.47
CA GLN A 183 6.42 9.17 -1.39
C GLN A 183 5.09 8.79 -0.75
N ILE A 184 5.03 7.64 -0.08
CA ILE A 184 3.84 7.18 0.65
C ILE A 184 3.50 8.17 1.78
N GLU A 185 4.51 8.69 2.49
CA GLU A 185 4.30 9.75 3.49
C GLU A 185 3.69 11.03 2.88
N ALA A 186 4.09 11.40 1.66
CA ALA A 186 3.50 12.53 0.94
C ALA A 186 2.06 12.25 0.49
N LEU A 187 1.81 11.07 -0.09
CA LEU A 187 0.47 10.61 -0.50
C LEU A 187 -0.51 10.60 0.68
N LEU A 188 -0.10 10.09 1.84
CA LEU A 188 -0.95 10.08 3.04
C LEU A 188 -1.31 11.49 3.51
N ARG A 189 -0.40 12.46 3.40
CA ARG A 189 -0.70 13.87 3.74
C ARG A 189 -1.65 14.50 2.71
N GLU A 190 -1.45 14.18 1.44
CA GLU A 190 -2.34 14.64 0.36
C GLU A 190 -3.74 14.04 0.51
N ARG A 191 -3.85 12.76 0.86
CA ARG A 191 -5.10 12.07 1.18
C ARG A 191 -5.93 12.85 2.19
N ASP A 192 -5.34 13.11 3.36
CA ASP A 192 -6.02 13.84 4.44
C ASP A 192 -6.37 15.27 4.00
N THR A 193 -5.47 15.95 3.30
CA THR A 193 -5.71 17.30 2.76
C THR A 193 -6.88 17.30 1.78
N ARG A 194 -6.98 16.29 0.91
CA ARG A 194 -8.05 16.18 -0.10
C ARG A 194 -9.40 15.89 0.55
N ILE A 195 -9.44 15.02 1.56
CA ILE A 195 -10.63 14.76 2.37
C ILE A 195 -11.11 16.06 3.03
N ASP A 196 -10.20 16.78 3.71
CA ASP A 196 -10.53 18.04 4.38
C ASP A 196 -11.05 19.11 3.41
N LEU A 197 -10.43 19.23 2.23
CA LEU A 197 -10.88 20.18 1.21
C LEU A 197 -12.25 19.79 0.65
N HIS A 198 -12.46 18.51 0.34
CA HIS A 198 -13.74 18.02 -0.20
C HIS A 198 -14.89 18.25 0.78
N ALA A 199 -14.68 17.93 2.06
CA ALA A 199 -15.66 18.16 3.12
C ALA A 199 -16.05 19.65 3.26
N ARG A 200 -15.11 20.58 3.05
CA ARG A 200 -15.38 22.02 3.09
C ARG A 200 -16.22 22.51 1.92
N PHE A 201 -16.04 21.92 0.74
CA PHE A 201 -16.79 22.33 -0.46
C PHE A 201 -18.14 21.63 -0.63
N ARG A 202 -18.37 20.50 0.06
CA ARG A 202 -19.67 19.81 0.13
C ARG A 202 -20.10 19.55 1.58
N PRO A 203 -20.53 20.59 2.31
CA PRO A 203 -20.94 20.43 3.70
C PRO A 203 -22.23 19.60 3.82
N GLY A 204 -22.29 18.73 4.82
CA GLY A 204 -23.51 18.01 5.21
C GLY A 204 -23.62 16.55 4.76
N GLY A 205 -22.60 15.99 4.11
CA GLY A 205 -22.48 14.56 3.79
C GLY A 205 -21.27 13.92 4.47
N ASP A 206 -21.31 12.59 4.64
CA ASP A 206 -20.16 11.82 5.11
C ASP A 206 -19.11 11.74 3.99
N VAL A 207 -18.10 12.61 4.04
CA VAL A 207 -17.00 12.65 3.06
C VAL A 207 -16.26 11.32 2.97
N TYR A 208 -16.28 10.51 4.03
CA TYR A 208 -15.62 9.21 4.07
C TYR A 208 -16.44 8.10 3.40
N ASP A 209 -17.68 8.37 3.00
CA ASP A 209 -18.53 7.48 2.19
C ASP A 209 -18.97 8.12 0.86
N ASP A 210 -18.33 9.22 0.45
CA ASP A 210 -18.61 9.90 -0.82
C ASP A 210 -18.01 9.12 -2.01
N ARG A 211 -18.88 8.52 -2.82
CA ARG A 211 -18.55 7.72 -4.01
C ARG A 211 -17.93 8.54 -5.15
N GLU A 212 -18.03 9.86 -5.14
CA GLU A 212 -17.30 10.72 -6.08
C GLU A 212 -15.81 10.85 -5.73
N LEU A 213 -15.43 10.53 -4.49
CA LEU A 213 -14.07 10.61 -3.99
C LEU A 213 -13.54 9.20 -3.71
N GLU A 214 -13.16 8.49 -4.75
CA GLU A 214 -12.59 7.14 -4.66
C GLU A 214 -11.09 7.15 -4.35
N VAL A 215 -10.30 7.76 -5.25
CA VAL A 215 -8.85 7.93 -5.10
C VAL A 215 -8.54 9.30 -4.53
N THR A 216 -7.78 9.32 -3.45
CA THR A 216 -7.54 10.52 -2.63
C THR A 216 -6.15 11.13 -2.84
N SER A 217 -5.19 10.35 -3.32
CA SER A 217 -3.87 10.82 -3.78
C SER A 217 -3.25 9.78 -4.69
N VAL A 218 -2.37 10.19 -5.60
CA VAL A 218 -1.81 9.30 -6.62
C VAL A 218 -0.43 9.75 -7.09
N LEU A 219 0.49 8.80 -7.34
CA LEU A 219 1.82 9.07 -7.87
C LEU A 219 2.30 7.93 -8.77
N ASP A 220 2.67 8.27 -10.01
CA ASP A 220 3.38 7.37 -10.92
C ASP A 220 4.80 7.14 -10.44
N ILE A 221 5.25 5.89 -10.50
CA ILE A 221 6.55 5.48 -9.96
C ILE A 221 7.41 4.77 -11.00
N SER A 222 8.71 4.80 -10.76
CA SER A 222 9.70 3.96 -11.44
C SER A 222 10.54 3.29 -10.35
N VAL A 223 10.48 1.96 -10.26
CA VAL A 223 11.27 1.20 -9.28
C VAL A 223 12.77 1.45 -9.51
N ASP A 224 13.25 1.22 -10.73
CA ASP A 224 14.67 1.41 -11.07
C ASP A 224 15.12 2.86 -10.88
N GLY A 225 14.28 3.83 -11.28
CA GLY A 225 14.58 5.26 -11.08
C GLY A 225 14.67 5.62 -9.59
N GLN A 226 13.80 5.05 -8.75
CA GLN A 226 13.85 5.27 -7.31
C GLN A 226 15.07 4.62 -6.66
N ILE A 227 15.45 3.40 -7.09
CA ILE A 227 16.65 2.72 -6.60
C ILE A 227 17.89 3.55 -6.94
N ALA A 228 18.03 4.00 -8.18
CA ALA A 228 19.15 4.86 -8.61
C ALA A 228 19.22 6.16 -7.79
N ALA A 229 18.08 6.82 -7.55
CA ALA A 229 18.03 8.03 -6.73
C ALA A 229 18.45 7.79 -5.27
N VAL A 230 18.08 6.63 -4.70
CA VAL A 230 18.48 6.25 -3.33
C VAL A 230 19.98 5.99 -3.26
N GLU A 231 20.55 5.31 -4.26
CA GLU A 231 21.99 5.04 -4.34
C GLU A 231 22.80 6.34 -4.45
N GLU A 232 22.35 7.28 -5.28
CA GLU A 232 22.95 8.61 -5.41
C GLU A 232 22.89 9.39 -4.09
N ALA A 233 21.72 9.43 -3.45
CA ALA A 233 21.55 10.11 -2.16
C ALA A 233 22.42 9.49 -1.06
N LEU A 234 22.56 8.16 -1.03
CA LEU A 234 23.39 7.46 -0.06
C LEU A 234 24.90 7.70 -0.28
N ALA A 235 25.32 7.87 -1.54
CA ALA A 235 26.70 8.23 -1.86
C ALA A 235 27.05 9.68 -1.46
N ALA A 236 26.04 10.57 -1.41
CA ALA A 236 26.20 11.96 -1.03
C ALA A 236 26.10 12.23 0.50
N ALA A 237 25.61 11.27 1.29
CA ALA A 237 25.34 11.39 2.74
C ALA A 237 26.46 10.84 3.63
#